data_AF-A0AA46S289-F1
#
_entry.id   AF-A0AA46S289-F1
#
_cell.length_a   1.000
_cell.length_b   1.000
_cell.length_c   1.000
_cell.angle_alpha   90.00
_cell.angle_beta   90.00
_cell.angle_gamma   90.00
#
_symmetry.space_group_name_H-M   'P 1'
#
loop_
_entity.id
_entity.type
_entity.pdbx_description
1 polymer ?
#
loop_
_entity_poly.entity_id
_entity_poly.type
_entity_poly.pdbx_seq_one_letter_code
_entity_poly.pdbx_strand_id
1 'polypeptide(L)' 'MYEDLLTKEELAVRLNISAYDVDKLRKTKNMPFIKIGRTYRYELEKVKLF' A
#
# COMPACT_ATOMS: atom_id res chain seq x y z
N MET A 1 -15.79 -0.21 -8.89
CA MET A 1 -14.80 -1.07 -9.55
C MET A 1 -13.55 -1.07 -8.69
N TYR A 2 -13.03 -2.22 -8.26
CA TYR A 2 -11.83 -2.33 -7.41
C TYR A 2 -10.56 -2.40 -8.29
N GLU A 3 -10.35 -1.40 -9.14
CA GLU A 3 -9.39 -1.50 -10.25
C GLU A 3 -7.92 -1.23 -9.87
N ASP A 4 -7.61 -0.71 -8.68
CA ASP A 4 -6.24 -0.31 -8.33
C ASP A 4 -5.73 -0.89 -6.99
N LEU A 5 -5.89 -2.22 -6.80
CA LEU A 5 -5.28 -2.92 -5.66
C LEU A 5 -3.81 -3.25 -5.92
N LEU A 6 -2.95 -2.31 -5.57
CA LEU A 6 -1.52 -2.39 -5.73
C LEU A 6 -0.88 -3.33 -4.72
N THR A 7 0.11 -4.10 -5.15
CA THR A 7 1.06 -4.73 -4.24
C THR A 7 1.94 -3.68 -3.55
N LYS A 8 2.66 -4.09 -2.50
CA LYS A 8 3.65 -3.21 -1.84
C LYS A 8 4.71 -2.69 -2.82
N GLU A 9 5.07 -3.47 -3.84
CA GLU A 9 6.11 -3.12 -4.82
C GLU A 9 5.57 -2.10 -5.83
N GLU A 10 4.37 -2.33 -6.36
CA GLU A 10 3.72 -1.38 -7.26
C GLU A 10 3.40 -0.05 -6.58
N LEU A 11 3.02 -0.10 -5.30
CA LEU A 11 2.82 1.10 -4.50
C LEU A 11 4.14 1.85 -4.27
N ALA A 12 5.21 1.13 -3.95
CA ALA A 12 6.54 1.70 -3.76
C ALA A 12 7.02 2.47 -5.02
N VAL A 13 6.87 1.87 -6.19
CA VAL A 13 7.21 2.51 -7.47
C VAL A 13 6.37 3.78 -7.71
N ARG A 14 5.05 3.72 -7.46
CA ARG A 14 4.15 4.87 -7.69
C ARG A 14 4.37 6.02 -6.71
N LEU A 15 4.68 5.70 -5.45
CA LEU A 15 4.98 6.70 -4.42
C LEU A 15 6.44 7.16 -4.44
N ASN A 16 7.27 6.54 -5.29
CA ASN A 16 8.71 6.78 -5.36
C ASN A 16 9.40 6.58 -3.99
N ILE A 17 9.01 5.51 -3.29
CA ILE A 17 9.56 5.10 -1.98
C ILE A 17 10.02 3.65 -2.05
N SER A 18 10.75 3.19 -1.03
CA SER A 18 11.14 1.78 -0.95
C SER A 18 9.98 0.88 -0.52
N ALA A 19 9.95 -0.36 -1.01
CA ALA A 19 9.02 -1.38 -0.52
C ALA A 19 9.19 -1.66 0.99
N TYR A 20 10.37 -1.39 1.54
CA TYR A 20 10.61 -1.42 2.98
C TYR A 20 9.85 -0.30 3.70
N ASP A 21 9.89 0.92 3.16
CA ASP A 21 9.16 2.06 3.73
C ASP A 21 7.65 1.86 3.65
N VAL A 22 7.14 1.24 2.59
CA VAL A 22 5.74 0.81 2.51
C VAL A 22 5.37 -0.12 3.66
N ASP A 23 6.18 -1.16 3.93
CA ASP A 23 5.90 -2.08 5.05
C ASP A 23 6.03 -1.40 6.41
N LYS A 24 6.99 -0.47 6.55
CA LYS A 24 7.15 0.34 7.74
C LYS A 24 5.93 1.22 7.97
N LEU A 25 5.45 1.94 6.95
CA LEU A 25 4.27 2.81 7.01
C LEU A 25 3.00 2.02 7.33
N ARG A 26 2.85 0.81 6.78
CA ARG A 26 1.78 -0.12 7.17
C ARG A 26 1.82 -0.44 8.67
N LYS A 27 3.00 -0.73 9.21
CA LYS A 27 3.18 -1.14 10.63
C LYS A 27 3.09 0.03 11.62
N THR A 28 3.61 1.20 11.27
CA THR A 28 3.80 2.32 12.21
C THR A 28 2.71 3.37 12.13
N LYS A 29 2.18 3.63 10.93
CA LYS A 29 1.29 4.75 10.65
C LYS A 29 -0.14 4.34 10.34
N ASN A 30 -0.48 3.05 10.47
CA ASN A 30 -1.81 2.53 10.19
C ASN A 30 -2.29 2.88 8.76
N MET A 31 -1.34 2.90 7.81
CA MET A 31 -1.61 3.18 6.39
C MET A 31 -2.75 2.28 5.88
N PRO A 32 -3.69 2.78 5.08
CA PRO A 32 -4.80 1.99 4.58
C PRO A 32 -4.31 0.81 3.72
N PHE A 33 -4.56 -0.40 4.18
CA PHE A 33 -4.25 -1.65 3.49
C PHE A 33 -5.47 -2.56 3.48
N ILE A 34 -5.54 -3.41 2.46
CA ILE A 34 -6.50 -4.49 2.34
C ILE A 34 -5.75 -5.81 2.47
N LYS A 35 -6.12 -6.59 3.48
CA LYS A 35 -5.56 -7.92 3.69
C LYS A 35 -6.34 -8.92 2.84
N ILE A 36 -5.68 -9.51 1.85
CA ILE A 36 -6.23 -10.58 1.02
C ILE A 36 -5.43 -11.85 1.30
N GLY A 37 -5.99 -12.72 2.15
CA GLY A 37 -5.33 -13.92 2.64
C GLY A 37 -4.02 -13.61 3.37
N ARG A 38 -2.90 -14.05 2.78
CA ARG A 38 -1.54 -13.82 3.30
C ARG A 38 -0.86 -12.58 2.72
N THR A 39 -1.52 -11.90 1.77
CA THR A 39 -0.97 -10.73 1.07
C THR A 39 -1.64 -9.45 1.51
N TYR A 40 -0.90 -8.34 1.39
CA TYR A 40 -1.41 -7.00 1.63
C TYR A 40 -1.49 -6.27 0.29
N ARG A 41 -2.64 -5.67 0.02
CA ARG A 41 -2.91 -4.82 -1.13
C ARG A 41 -3.21 -3.40 -0.66
N TYR A 42 -2.97 -2.44 -1.53
CA TYR A 42 -3.10 -1.03 -1.21
C TYR A 42 -3.88 -0.33 -2.32
N GLU A 43 -4.87 0.46 -1.94
CA GLU A 43 -5.55 1.36 -2.87
C GLU A 43 -4.79 2.67 -2.93
N LEU A 44 -4.33 3.06 -4.12
CA LEU A 44 -3.55 4.28 -4.30
C LEU A 44 -4.28 5.52 -3.78
N GLU A 45 -5.58 5.62 -4.04
CA GLU A 45 -6.41 6.77 -3.64
C GLU A 45 -6.45 6.91 -2.12
N LYS A 46 -6.68 5.81 -1.40
CA LYS A 46 -6.71 5.80 0.07
C LYS A 46 -5.34 6.13 0.65
N VAL A 47 -4.27 5.62 0.05
CA VAL A 47 -2.91 5.90 0.50
C VAL A 47 -2.49 7.35 0.24
N LYS A 48 -2.92 7.97 -0.87
CA LYS A 48 -2.66 9.39 -1.15
C LYS A 48 -3.43 10.35 -0.24
N LEU A 49 -4.58 9.93 0.27
CA LEU A 49 -5.40 10.71 1.20
C LEU A 49 -4.93 10.59 2.68
N PHE A 50 -3.93 9.74 2.94
CA PHE A 50 -3.30 9.54 4.24
C PHE A 50 -2.03 10.40 4.37
#